data_AF-A0A1C6KVU9-F1
#
_entry.id   AF-A0A1C6KVU9-F1
#
_cell.length_a   1.000
_cell.length_b   1.000
_cell.length_c   1.000
_cell.angle_alpha   90.00
_cell.angle_beta   90.00
_cell.angle_gamma   90.00
#
_symmetry.space_group_name_H-M   'P 1'
#
loop_
_entity.id
_entity.type
_entity.pdbx_description
1 polymer ?
#
loop_
_entity_poly.entity_id
_entity_poly.type
_entity_poly.pdbx_seq_one_letter_code
_entity_poly.pdbx_strand_id
1 'polypeptide(L)'
;MGYLSPKLSYMNLKAKLGSREFEVLECIAWGASQKETASFLGIALRTVDNTVRKIKLKTGLQKAAELSAYFFCTQFNISFDLSPVARMRLATGLLVLFVFTGIDFKPSQIFVSRNRRARIEIRIPMRAREIEISSS
;
A
#
# COMPACT_ATOMS: atom_id res chain seq x y z
N MET A 1 10.62 -11.65 19.61
CA MET A 1 9.36 -11.36 20.32
C MET A 1 8.54 -10.38 19.50
N GLY A 2 7.70 -10.90 18.61
CA GLY A 2 6.83 -10.08 17.76
C GLY A 2 5.55 -9.76 18.52
N TYR A 3 5.30 -8.47 18.75
CA TYR A 3 4.02 -7.95 19.22
C TYR A 3 2.96 -8.13 18.13
N LEU A 4 2.47 -9.36 17.92
CA LEU A 4 1.26 -9.59 17.17
C LEU A 4 0.09 -9.25 18.09
N SER A 5 -0.45 -8.05 17.87
CA SER A 5 -1.50 -7.43 18.65
C SER A 5 -2.71 -8.37 18.88
N PRO A 6 -3.30 -8.42 20.08
CA PRO A 6 -4.49 -9.22 20.43
C PRO A 6 -5.79 -8.81 19.69
N LYS A 7 -5.68 -8.04 18.60
CA LYS A 7 -6.79 -7.57 17.75
C LYS A 7 -7.16 -8.52 16.61
N LEU A 8 -6.44 -9.60 16.39
CA LEU A 8 -6.80 -10.57 15.33
C LEU A 8 -7.96 -11.50 15.72
N SER A 9 -8.33 -11.55 17.01
CA SER A 9 -9.37 -12.43 17.55
C SER A 9 -10.81 -12.01 17.22
N TYR A 10 -11.05 -10.84 16.61
CA TYR A 10 -12.39 -10.38 16.22
C TYR A 10 -12.66 -10.38 14.71
N MET A 11 -11.73 -10.87 13.88
CA MET A 11 -11.98 -10.92 12.43
C MET A 11 -13.15 -11.86 12.14
N ASN A 12 -14.23 -11.33 11.57
CA ASN A 12 -15.34 -12.14 11.10
C ASN A 12 -14.97 -12.84 9.79
N LEU A 13 -14.15 -13.89 9.89
CA LEU A 13 -13.62 -14.69 8.77
C LEU A 13 -14.72 -15.34 7.91
N LYS A 14 -15.97 -15.37 8.40
CA LYS A 14 -17.16 -15.88 7.69
C LYS A 14 -17.97 -14.79 6.99
N ALA A 15 -17.58 -13.51 7.03
CA ALA A 15 -18.31 -12.46 6.33
C ALA A 15 -18.36 -12.77 4.82
N LYS A 16 -19.56 -12.97 4.28
CA LYS A 16 -19.75 -13.27 2.85
C LYS A 16 -19.66 -11.97 2.05
N LEU A 17 -18.50 -11.72 1.44
CA LEU A 17 -18.33 -10.62 0.48
C LEU A 17 -18.97 -10.99 -0.86
N GLY A 18 -19.54 -10.00 -1.54
CA GLY A 18 -19.99 -10.16 -2.93
C GLY A 18 -18.81 -10.16 -3.90
N SER A 19 -19.02 -10.64 -5.14
CA SER A 19 -17.94 -10.78 -6.14
C SER A 19 -17.19 -9.48 -6.41
N ARG A 20 -17.90 -8.34 -6.56
CA ARG A 20 -17.27 -7.04 -6.81
C ARG A 20 -16.52 -6.49 -5.61
N GLU A 21 -16.97 -6.82 -4.39
CA GLU A 21 -16.25 -6.48 -3.16
C GLU A 21 -14.97 -7.30 -3.05
N PHE A 22 -15.02 -8.57 -3.48
CA PHE A 22 -13.89 -9.47 -3.50
C PHE A 22 -12.79 -9.02 -4.47
N GLU A 23 -13.14 -8.64 -5.71
CA GLU A 23 -12.18 -8.10 -6.69
C GLU A 23 -11.46 -6.82 -6.19
N VAL A 24 -12.22 -5.91 -5.57
CA VAL A 24 -11.64 -4.69 -4.98
C VAL A 24 -10.72 -5.03 -3.81
N LEU A 25 -11.13 -5.99 -2.98
CA LEU A 25 -10.33 -6.47 -1.84
C LEU A 25 -9.03 -7.14 -2.31
N GLU A 26 -9.08 -7.92 -3.39
CA GLU A 26 -7.91 -8.57 -3.98
C GLU A 26 -6.85 -7.55 -4.38
N CYS A 27 -7.21 -6.53 -5.16
CA CYS A 27 -6.27 -5.48 -5.56
C CYS A 27 -5.65 -4.78 -4.34
N ILE A 28 -6.42 -4.53 -3.29
CA ILE A 28 -5.94 -3.91 -2.05
C ILE A 28 -5.01 -4.86 -1.28
N ALA A 29 -5.31 -6.16 -1.27
CA ALA A 29 -4.48 -7.18 -0.62
C ALA A 29 -3.10 -7.31 -1.28
N TRP A 30 -3.05 -7.15 -2.60
CA TRP A 30 -1.80 -7.06 -3.38
C TRP A 30 -1.06 -5.71 -3.19
N GLY A 31 -1.67 -4.75 -2.49
CA GLY A 31 -1.04 -3.47 -2.16
C GLY A 31 -1.35 -2.33 -3.12
N ALA A 32 -2.31 -2.50 -4.04
CA ALA A 32 -2.73 -1.40 -4.92
C ALA A 32 -3.45 -0.30 -4.11
N SER A 33 -3.16 0.95 -4.47
CA SER A 33 -3.89 2.12 -3.97
C SER A 33 -5.31 2.18 -4.54
N GLN A 34 -6.26 2.81 -3.86
CA GLN A 34 -7.65 2.96 -4.36
C GLN A 34 -7.73 3.58 -5.76
N LYS A 35 -6.78 4.47 -6.11
CA LYS A 35 -6.67 5.07 -7.45
C LYS A 35 -6.20 4.06 -8.50
N GLU A 36 -5.27 3.20 -8.13
CA GLU A 36 -4.76 2.14 -9.00
C GLU A 36 -5.81 1.04 -9.16
N THR A 37 -6.47 0.64 -8.08
CA THR A 37 -7.65 -0.25 -8.08
C THR A 37 -8.74 0.28 -9.01
N ALA A 38 -9.05 1.57 -8.96
CA ALA A 38 -10.01 2.21 -9.86
C ALA A 38 -9.58 2.08 -11.34
N SER A 39 -8.29 2.28 -11.62
CA SER A 39 -7.72 2.11 -12.96
C SER A 39 -7.74 0.64 -13.43
N PHE A 40 -7.43 -0.32 -12.55
CA PHE A 40 -7.39 -1.74 -12.88
C PHE A 40 -8.78 -2.31 -13.13
N LEU A 41 -9.78 -1.96 -12.32
CA LEU A 41 -11.15 -2.46 -12.48
C LEU A 41 -12.01 -1.60 -13.43
N GLY A 42 -11.47 -0.48 -13.94
CA GLY A 42 -12.19 0.44 -14.82
C GLY A 42 -13.40 1.13 -14.16
N ILE A 43 -13.32 1.43 -12.86
CA ILE A 43 -14.43 2.02 -12.08
C ILE A 43 -14.05 3.41 -11.59
N ALA A 44 -15.05 4.30 -11.42
CA ALA A 44 -14.86 5.56 -10.75
C ALA A 44 -14.30 5.39 -9.32
N LEU A 45 -13.38 6.28 -8.93
CA LEU A 45 -12.76 6.30 -7.60
C LEU A 45 -13.78 6.32 -6.45
N ARG A 46 -14.88 7.06 -6.63
CA ARG A 46 -15.98 7.15 -5.64
C ARG A 46 -16.64 5.80 -5.38
N THR A 47 -16.79 4.98 -6.41
CA THR A 47 -17.37 3.65 -6.28
C THR A 47 -16.42 2.72 -5.55
N VAL A 48 -15.11 2.81 -5.82
CA VAL A 48 -14.09 2.05 -5.09
C VAL A 48 -14.10 2.42 -3.61
N ASP A 49 -14.13 3.71 -3.26
CA ASP A 49 -14.20 4.15 -1.86
C ASP A 49 -15.47 3.63 -1.14
N ASN A 50 -16.63 3.72 -1.80
CA ASN A 50 -17.87 3.18 -1.27
C ASN A 50 -17.82 1.66 -1.06
N THR A 51 -17.24 0.91 -2.01
CA THR A 51 -17.07 -0.54 -1.89
C THR A 51 -16.11 -0.89 -0.75
N VAL A 52 -14.99 -0.17 -0.62
CA VAL A 52 -14.06 -0.33 0.50
C VAL A 52 -14.75 -0.04 1.83
N ARG A 53 -15.59 0.99 1.89
CA ARG A 53 -16.38 1.30 3.09
C ARG A 53 -17.32 0.16 3.45
N LYS A 54 -18.02 -0.42 2.47
CA LYS A 54 -18.89 -1.59 2.68
C LYS A 54 -18.11 -2.81 3.18
N ILE A 55 -16.93 -3.08 2.60
CA ILE A 55 -16.04 -4.17 3.04
C ILE A 55 -15.65 -3.96 4.51
N LYS A 56 -15.20 -2.76 4.88
CA LYS A 56 -14.83 -2.42 6.26
C LYS A 56 -15.98 -2.60 7.25
N LEU A 57 -17.20 -2.23 6.85
CA LEU A 57 -18.40 -2.41 7.68
C LEU A 57 -18.75 -3.89 7.86
N LYS A 58 -18.67 -4.70 6.79
CA LYS A 58 -18.99 -6.14 6.82
C LYS A 58 -17.98 -6.94 7.63
N THR A 59 -16.70 -6.60 7.51
CA THR A 59 -15.65 -7.35 8.18
C THR A 59 -15.37 -6.80 9.59
N GLY A 60 -15.64 -5.51 9.85
CA GLY A 60 -15.33 -4.82 11.11
C GLY A 60 -13.88 -4.30 11.20
N LEU A 61 -13.12 -4.36 10.11
CA LEU A 61 -11.70 -4.00 10.07
C LEU A 61 -11.53 -2.60 9.47
N GLN A 62 -10.63 -1.80 10.05
CA GLN A 62 -10.40 -0.43 9.59
C GLN A 62 -9.07 -0.25 8.85
N LYS A 63 -8.05 -1.04 9.20
CA LYS A 63 -6.71 -0.92 8.65
C LYS A 63 -6.56 -1.74 7.37
N ALA A 64 -5.84 -1.19 6.39
CA ALA A 64 -5.55 -1.88 5.13
C ALA A 64 -4.77 -3.19 5.34
N ALA A 65 -3.82 -3.20 6.30
CA ALA A 65 -3.05 -4.40 6.64
C ALA A 65 -3.92 -5.52 7.27
N GLU A 66 -5.01 -5.15 7.93
CA GLU A 66 -5.95 -6.11 8.49
C GLU A 66 -6.85 -6.68 7.36
N LEU A 67 -7.24 -5.86 6.38
CA LEU A 67 -7.98 -6.30 5.18
C LEU A 67 -7.14 -7.26 4.32
N SER A 68 -5.85 -7.01 4.14
CA SER A 68 -4.98 -7.92 3.40
C SER A 68 -4.85 -9.26 4.11
N ALA A 69 -4.63 -9.26 5.42
CA ALA A 69 -4.64 -10.48 6.22
C ALA A 69 -5.96 -11.26 6.09
N TYR A 70 -7.10 -10.55 6.13
CA TYR A 70 -8.42 -11.14 5.91
C TYR A 70 -8.56 -11.80 4.52
N PHE A 71 -8.10 -11.12 3.46
CA PHE A 71 -8.09 -11.68 2.10
C PHE A 71 -7.26 -12.97 2.02
N PHE A 72 -6.05 -12.97 2.58
CA PHE A 72 -5.21 -14.17 2.60
C PHE A 72 -5.85 -15.31 3.39
N CYS A 73 -6.47 -15.01 4.54
CA CYS A 73 -7.20 -16.01 5.33
C CYS A 73 -8.40 -16.61 4.58
N THR A 74 -9.11 -15.83 3.76
CA THR A 74 -10.29 -16.30 3.02
C THR A 74 -9.92 -17.06 1.75
N GLN A 75 -8.91 -16.62 1.00
CA GLN A 75 -8.50 -17.28 -0.25
C GLN A 75 -7.78 -18.61 -0.03
N PHE A 76 -6.92 -18.70 0.98
CA PHE A 76 -6.11 -19.90 1.14
C PHE A 76 -6.82 -21.03 1.87
N ASN A 77 -7.97 -20.81 2.55
CA ASN A 77 -8.64 -21.81 3.42
C ASN A 77 -7.67 -22.64 4.29
N ILE A 78 -6.50 -22.10 4.55
CA ILE A 78 -5.41 -22.73 5.28
C ILE A 78 -5.18 -21.78 6.43
N SER A 79 -5.53 -22.26 7.61
CA SER A 79 -5.17 -21.66 8.88
C SER A 79 -3.74 -21.13 8.78
N PHE A 80 -3.53 -19.87 9.19
CA PHE A 80 -2.22 -19.23 9.31
C PHE A 80 -1.23 -20.01 10.23
N ASP A 81 -1.68 -21.13 10.79
CA ASP A 81 -0.91 -22.16 11.48
C ASP A 81 0.02 -22.99 10.56
N LEU A 82 -0.06 -22.86 9.23
CA LEU A 82 0.80 -23.58 8.28
C LEU A 82 1.36 -22.61 7.20
N SER A 83 2.52 -21.97 7.29
CA SER A 83 3.66 -22.16 8.17
C SER A 83 4.62 -20.94 8.03
N PRO A 84 5.48 -20.66 9.02
CA PRO A 84 6.72 -19.87 8.83
C PRO A 84 7.60 -20.40 7.68
N VAL A 85 7.40 -21.65 7.25
CA VAL A 85 8.17 -22.34 6.21
C VAL A 85 7.82 -21.88 4.79
N ALA A 86 6.59 -21.41 4.52
CA ALA A 86 6.26 -20.85 3.20
C ALA A 86 6.96 -19.49 2.97
N ARG A 87 6.98 -18.64 4.01
CA ARG A 87 7.75 -17.39 4.02
C ARG A 87 9.26 -17.67 3.96
N MET A 88 9.72 -18.69 4.68
CA MET A 88 11.11 -19.13 4.62
C MET A 88 11.49 -19.65 3.22
N ARG A 89 10.66 -20.48 2.58
CA ARG A 89 10.92 -20.98 1.21
C ARG A 89 10.99 -19.85 0.18
N LEU A 90 10.09 -18.88 0.26
CA LEU A 90 10.13 -17.68 -0.60
C LEU A 90 11.41 -16.86 -0.35
N ALA A 91 11.74 -16.61 0.93
CA ALA A 91 12.92 -15.84 1.30
C ALA A 91 14.23 -16.56 0.91
N THR A 92 14.32 -17.87 1.11
CA THR A 92 15.46 -18.69 0.69
C THR A 92 15.57 -18.70 -0.83
N GLY A 93 14.46 -18.82 -1.55
CA GLY A 93 14.45 -18.72 -3.02
C GLY A 93 14.97 -17.37 -3.52
N LEU A 94 14.52 -16.26 -2.93
CA LEU A 94 14.99 -14.91 -3.26
C LEU A 94 16.47 -14.70 -2.91
N LEU A 95 16.94 -15.25 -1.79
CA LEU A 95 18.35 -15.17 -1.38
C LEU A 95 19.25 -15.95 -2.36
N VAL A 96 18.82 -17.15 -2.74
CA VAL A 96 19.53 -17.97 -3.72
C VAL A 96 19.58 -17.27 -5.08
N LEU A 97 18.46 -16.72 -5.55
CA LEU A 97 18.42 -15.91 -6.76
C LEU A 97 19.34 -14.68 -6.65
N PHE A 98 19.33 -13.96 -5.53
CA PHE A 98 20.19 -12.80 -5.31
C PHE A 98 21.68 -13.15 -5.40
N VAL A 99 22.09 -14.27 -4.81
CA VAL A 99 23.47 -14.78 -4.90
C VAL A 99 23.81 -15.15 -6.34
N PHE A 100 22.92 -15.84 -7.05
CA PHE A 100 23.13 -16.18 -8.46
C PHE A 100 23.21 -14.94 -9.35
N THR A 101 22.30 -13.97 -9.20
CA THR A 101 22.33 -12.70 -9.95
C THR A 101 23.49 -11.79 -9.57
N GLY A 102 24.02 -11.92 -8.35
CA GLY A 102 25.13 -11.12 -7.84
C GLY A 102 26.49 -11.55 -8.39
N ILE A 103 26.64 -12.82 -8.78
CA ILE A 103 27.89 -13.35 -9.38
C ILE A 103 28.08 -12.79 -10.81
N ASP A 104 27.01 -12.50 -11.54
CA ASP A 104 27.05 -11.89 -12.88
C ASP A 104 27.03 -10.34 -12.89
N PHE A 105 26.90 -9.70 -11.72
CA PHE A 105 26.73 -8.25 -11.63
C PHE A 105 28.07 -7.50 -11.69
N LYS A 106 28.51 -7.16 -12.91
CA LYS A 106 29.58 -6.18 -13.15
C LYS A 106 29.11 -4.80 -12.63
N PRO A 107 29.80 -4.17 -11.66
CA PRO A 107 29.29 -2.95 -11.04
C PRO A 107 29.51 -1.73 -11.95
N SER A 108 28.50 -1.32 -12.71
CA SER A 108 28.42 0.06 -13.20
C SER A 108 27.85 0.94 -12.11
N GLN A 109 28.68 1.85 -11.60
CA GLN A 109 28.40 2.78 -10.51
C GLN A 109 27.29 3.77 -10.92
N ILE A 110 26.02 3.43 -10.69
CA ILE A 110 24.92 4.40 -10.84
C ILE A 110 24.79 5.15 -9.52
N PHE A 111 25.42 6.33 -9.46
CA PHE A 111 25.18 7.32 -8.42
C PHE A 111 23.73 7.81 -8.51
N VAL A 112 22.85 7.34 -7.62
CA VAL A 112 21.51 7.90 -7.46
C VAL A 112 21.62 9.18 -6.62
N SER A 113 21.62 10.34 -7.30
CA SER A 113 21.47 11.63 -6.64
C SER A 113 20.10 11.71 -5.96
N ARG A 114 20.08 11.81 -4.63
CA ARG A 114 18.88 12.05 -3.83
C ARG A 114 18.26 13.38 -4.28
N ASN A 115 17.13 13.31 -4.96
CA ASN A 115 16.34 14.47 -5.36
C ASN A 115 15.86 15.23 -4.11
N ARG A 116 16.62 16.24 -3.67
CA ARG A 116 16.23 17.16 -2.61
C ARG A 116 15.20 18.12 -3.19
N ARG A 117 13.94 17.88 -2.85
CA ARG A 117 12.80 18.83 -2.82
C ARG A 117 13.10 20.19 -3.44
N ALA A 118 12.72 20.39 -4.70
CA ALA A 118 12.55 21.72 -5.25
C ALA A 118 11.42 22.40 -4.47
N ARG A 119 11.78 23.31 -3.56
CA ARG A 119 10.86 24.18 -2.84
C ARG A 119 10.27 25.12 -3.88
N ILE A 120 9.01 24.89 -4.26
CA ILE A 120 8.21 25.80 -5.08
C ILE A 120 7.98 27.05 -4.23
N GLU A 121 8.77 28.08 -4.45
CA GLU A 121 8.54 29.40 -3.88
C GLU A 121 7.60 30.15 -4.82
N ILE A 122 6.30 30.04 -4.54
CA ILE A 122 5.27 30.83 -5.22
C ILE A 122 5.48 32.29 -4.76
N ARG A 123 6.21 33.08 -5.54
CA ARG A 123 6.31 34.53 -5.33
C ARG A 123 4.97 35.15 -5.74
N ILE A 124 4.10 35.34 -4.76
CA ILE A 124 2.86 36.11 -4.88
C ILE A 124 3.27 37.60 -4.93
N PRO A 125 3.04 38.37 -6.01
CA PRO A 125 3.24 39.81 -5.95
C PRO A 125 2.06 40.43 -5.18
N MET A 126 2.23 40.58 -3.86
CA MET A 126 1.36 41.40 -3.03
C MET A 126 1.64 42.88 -3.36
N ARG A 127 0.62 43.47 -3.97
CA ARG A 127 0.41 44.90 -4.23
C ARG A 127 0.88 45.84 -3.12
N ALA A 128 1.52 46.90 -3.60
CA ALA A 128 1.20 48.32 -3.35
C ALA A 128 1.77 49.02 -2.10
N ARG A 129 2.16 50.27 -2.40
CA ARG A 129 2.38 51.44 -1.53
C ARG A 129 3.75 51.52 -0.87
N GLU A 130 4.65 52.22 -1.54
CA GLU A 130 5.39 53.34 -0.93
C GLU A 130 5.72 54.32 -2.06
N ILE A 131 4.71 55.15 -2.34
CA ILE A 131 4.88 56.48 -2.92
C ILE A 131 5.53 57.31 -1.81
N GLU A 132 6.55 58.08 -2.18
CA GLU A 132 7.09 59.21 -1.42
C GLU A 132 7.81 58.87 -0.10
N ILE A 133 8.95 59.56 0.10
CA ILE A 133 9.76 59.73 1.31
C ILE A 133 11.14 59.03 1.25
N SER A 134 12.18 59.86 1.38
CA SER A 134 13.61 59.55 1.57
C SER A 134 14.42 59.42 0.26
N SER A 135 14.80 60.53 -0.36
CA SER A 135 16.08 61.24 -0.07
C SER A 135 17.25 60.73 -0.92
N SER A 136 17.50 61.38 -2.05
CA SER A 136 18.80 61.93 -2.48
C SER A 136 18.78 62.30 -3.96
#